data_AF-A0A953WI65-F1
#
_entry.id   AF-A0A953WI65-F1
#
_cell.length_a   1.000
_cell.length_b   1.000
_cell.length_c   1.000
_cell.angle_alpha   90.00
_cell.angle_beta   90.00
_cell.angle_gamma   90.00
#
_symmetry.space_group_name_H-M   'P 1'
#
loop_
_entity.id
_entity.type
_entity.pdbx_description
1 polymer ?
#
loop_
_entity_poly.entity_id
_entity_poly.type
_entity_poly.pdbx_seq_one_letter_code
_entity_poly.pdbx_strand_id
1 'polypeptide(L)'
;RVAELIKPDWTGLDRDQWGLDHGTWSVLAHMFPDADIPVVQLSINSMRPLEYHLRLGRALAPLRDEGVLILGSGNVVHNLRLLQPEKPESGEDWAVSFDQAVIDQMAADPDGLGQVASHPGFSRAVPTPDHFLPLAYIAGIAAEGEGTAGAFLQTYTLGSLSMTCFAVGMTPS
;
A
#
# COMPACT_ATOMS: atom_id res chain seq x y z
N ARG A 1 13.57 7.22 16.46
CA ARG A 1 12.15 7.50 16.16
C ARG A 1 11.39 6.30 15.59
N VAL A 2 11.55 5.91 14.31
CA VAL A 2 10.82 4.75 13.73
C VAL A 2 10.96 3.49 14.59
N ALA A 3 12.19 3.11 14.94
CA ALA A 3 12.47 1.95 15.81
C ALA A 3 11.90 2.07 17.24
N GLU A 4 11.53 3.26 17.70
CA GLU A 4 10.89 3.45 19.01
C GLU A 4 9.38 3.28 18.91
N LEU A 5 8.77 3.80 17.85
CA LEU A 5 7.32 3.75 17.61
C LEU A 5 6.82 2.32 17.41
N ILE A 6 7.62 1.47 16.78
CA ILE A 6 7.22 0.10 16.44
C ILE A 6 7.57 -0.94 17.50
N LYS A 7 8.07 -0.54 18.68
CA LYS A 7 8.31 -1.49 19.78
C LYS A 7 7.00 -2.20 20.15
N PRO A 8 7.04 -3.51 20.47
CA PRO A 8 8.21 -4.34 20.74
C PRO A 8 8.86 -4.97 19.50
N ASP A 9 8.38 -4.67 18.28
CA ASP A 9 8.95 -5.20 17.06
C ASP A 9 10.37 -4.65 16.83
N TRP A 10 11.27 -5.53 16.38
CA TRP A 10 12.66 -5.16 16.12
C TRP A 10 12.82 -4.63 14.70
N THR A 11 13.57 -3.53 14.55
CA THR A 11 14.09 -3.09 13.26
C THR A 11 15.57 -2.76 13.34
N GLY A 12 16.28 -3.06 12.26
CA GLY A 12 17.68 -2.75 12.08
C GLY A 12 17.87 -1.68 11.02
N LEU A 13 18.93 -0.88 11.17
CA LEU A 13 19.43 -0.06 10.07
C LEU A 13 20.14 -1.00 9.09
N ASP A 14 19.72 -0.99 7.84
CA ASP A 14 20.50 -1.60 6.77
C ASP A 14 21.74 -0.73 6.51
N ARG A 15 22.89 -1.18 7.00
CA ARG A 15 24.17 -0.46 6.91
C ARG A 15 25.01 -0.89 5.70
N ASP A 16 24.67 -2.02 5.09
CA ASP A 16 25.46 -2.70 4.07
C ASP A 16 24.64 -2.73 2.75
N GLN A 17 24.65 -1.60 2.06
CA GLN A 17 23.77 -1.18 0.95
C GLN A 17 23.27 -2.26 -0.05
N TRP A 18 21.96 -2.20 -0.34
CA TRP A 18 21.36 -2.61 -1.63
C TRP A 18 20.84 -1.45 -2.50
N GLY A 19 20.90 -0.20 -2.03
CA GLY A 19 20.20 0.92 -2.67
C GLY A 19 18.68 0.81 -2.48
N LEU A 20 17.91 1.76 -3.03
CA LEU A 20 16.45 1.71 -2.98
C LEU A 20 15.95 0.49 -3.77
N ASP A 21 15.10 -0.34 -3.16
CA ASP A 21 14.41 -1.41 -3.88
C ASP A 21 13.57 -0.83 -5.05
N HIS A 22 13.29 -1.67 -6.06
CA HIS A 22 12.61 -1.23 -7.28
C HIS A 22 11.25 -0.56 -7.02
N GLY A 23 10.48 -1.04 -6.03
CA GLY A 23 9.18 -0.47 -5.69
C GLY A 23 9.30 0.94 -5.10
N THR A 24 10.36 1.18 -4.31
CA THR A 24 10.66 2.50 -3.75
C THR A 24 11.29 3.43 -4.79
N TRP A 25 12.30 2.96 -5.53
CA TRP A 25 13.01 3.75 -6.54
C TRP A 25 12.10 4.22 -7.68
N SER A 26 11.25 3.33 -8.21
CA SER A 26 10.38 3.65 -9.34
C SER A 26 9.39 4.79 -9.04
N VAL A 27 9.00 4.96 -7.77
CA VAL A 27 8.13 6.07 -7.36
C VAL A 27 8.95 7.33 -7.06
N LEU A 28 9.99 7.22 -6.23
CA LEU A 28 10.74 8.39 -5.77
C LEU A 28 11.56 9.07 -6.87
N ALA A 29 12.10 8.32 -7.84
CA ALA A 29 12.84 8.89 -8.95
C ALA A 29 11.98 9.82 -9.84
N HIS A 30 10.67 9.60 -9.88
CA HIS A 30 9.72 10.46 -10.59
C HIS A 30 9.18 11.60 -9.72
N MET A 31 8.96 11.38 -8.43
CA MET A 31 8.44 12.40 -7.51
C MET A 31 9.51 13.43 -7.08
N PHE A 32 10.74 12.98 -6.84
CA PHE A 32 11.86 13.79 -6.34
C PHE A 32 13.13 13.48 -7.15
N PRO A 33 13.19 13.89 -8.43
CA PRO A 33 14.29 13.53 -9.34
C PRO A 33 15.67 14.03 -8.88
N ASP A 34 15.70 15.10 -8.09
CA ASP A 34 16.94 15.70 -7.54
C ASP A 34 17.47 14.96 -6.30
N ALA A 35 16.73 13.97 -5.77
CA ALA A 35 17.09 13.13 -4.63
C ALA A 35 17.55 13.90 -3.37
N ASP A 36 16.91 15.04 -3.11
CA ASP A 36 17.23 15.99 -2.04
C ASP A 36 16.48 15.70 -0.72
N ILE A 37 15.58 14.71 -0.71
CA ILE A 37 14.84 14.29 0.47
C ILE A 37 15.47 13.04 1.10
N PRO A 38 15.77 13.03 2.42
CA PRO A 38 16.23 11.84 3.11
C PRO A 38 15.18 10.72 3.09
N VAL A 39 15.59 9.52 2.68
CA VAL A 39 14.70 8.34 2.59
C VAL A 39 15.09 7.30 3.63
N VAL A 40 14.09 6.75 4.31
CA VAL A 40 14.21 5.56 5.15
C VAL A 40 13.31 4.48 4.57
N GLN A 41 13.88 3.31 4.29
CA GLN A 41 13.12 2.16 3.79
C GLN A 41 12.72 1.25 4.94
N LEU A 42 11.45 0.84 4.96
CA LEU A 42 10.93 -0.17 5.87
C LEU A 42 10.55 -1.41 5.06
N SER A 43 11.31 -2.49 5.24
CA SER A 43 11.03 -3.76 4.59
C SER A 43 9.74 -4.40 5.12
N ILE A 44 8.95 -5.02 4.25
CA ILE A 44 7.73 -5.75 4.61
C ILE A 44 8.09 -7.20 4.96
N ASN A 45 7.61 -7.66 6.13
CA ASN A 45 7.71 -9.07 6.50
C ASN A 45 6.49 -9.84 5.99
N SER A 46 6.61 -10.46 4.81
CA SER A 46 5.52 -11.22 4.16
C SER A 46 5.04 -12.46 4.92
N MET A 47 5.76 -12.90 5.96
CA MET A 47 5.34 -14.01 6.83
C MET A 47 4.42 -13.57 7.96
N ARG A 48 4.21 -12.26 8.15
CA ARG A 48 3.31 -11.72 9.17
C ARG A 48 1.90 -11.54 8.61
N PRO A 49 0.86 -11.71 9.45
CA PRO A 49 -0.52 -11.56 9.02
C PRO A 49 -0.87 -10.08 8.79
N LEU A 50 -1.93 -9.79 8.02
CA LEU A 50 -2.31 -8.42 7.66
C LEU A 50 -2.50 -7.49 8.87
N GLU A 51 -3.03 -8.01 9.98
CA GLU A 51 -3.25 -7.26 11.22
C GLU A 51 -1.94 -6.77 11.86
N TYR A 52 -0.84 -7.47 11.63
CA TYR A 52 0.49 -7.02 12.03
C TYR A 52 0.86 -5.71 11.33
N HIS A 53 0.63 -5.65 10.02
CA HIS A 53 0.96 -4.49 9.19
C HIS A 53 0.02 -3.31 9.46
N LEU A 54 -1.28 -3.57 9.66
CA LEU A 54 -2.24 -2.56 10.13
C LEU A 54 -1.77 -1.91 11.43
N ARG A 55 -1.39 -2.71 12.43
CA ARG A 55 -0.90 -2.20 13.72
C ARG A 55 0.37 -1.37 13.55
N LEU A 56 1.30 -1.79 12.70
CA LEU A 56 2.49 -1.00 12.40
C LEU A 56 2.14 0.33 11.73
N GLY A 57 1.19 0.34 10.79
CA GLY A 57 0.66 1.56 10.19
C GLY A 57 0.16 2.56 11.25
N ARG A 58 -0.69 2.11 12.18
CA ARG A 58 -1.17 2.95 13.30
C ARG A 58 -0.01 3.52 14.12
N ALA A 59 0.96 2.67 14.47
CA ALA A 59 2.13 3.08 15.25
C ALA A 59 3.00 4.13 14.53
N LEU A 60 3.02 4.14 13.19
CA LEU A 60 3.77 5.10 12.37
C LEU A 60 3.00 6.40 12.12
N ALA A 61 1.68 6.43 12.34
CA ALA A 61 0.84 7.59 12.05
C ALA A 61 1.35 8.92 12.63
N PRO A 62 1.88 8.99 13.89
CA PRO A 62 2.39 10.25 14.46
C PRO A 62 3.54 10.89 13.67
N LEU A 63 4.25 10.13 12.81
CA LEU A 63 5.31 10.70 11.96
C LEU A 63 4.77 11.74 10.97
N ARG A 64 3.48 11.67 10.60
CA ARG A 64 2.83 12.65 9.73
C ARG A 64 2.86 14.05 10.34
N ASP A 65 2.69 14.15 11.65
CA ASP A 65 2.73 15.41 12.40
C ASP A 65 4.17 15.93 12.59
N GLU A 66 5.17 15.08 12.31
CA GLU A 66 6.60 15.39 12.38
C GLU A 66 7.19 15.79 11.02
N GLY A 67 6.35 16.01 10.00
CA GLY A 67 6.78 16.40 8.65
C GLY A 67 7.35 15.25 7.81
N VAL A 68 7.03 14.00 8.17
CA VAL A 68 7.46 12.81 7.43
C VAL A 68 6.38 12.39 6.43
N LEU A 69 6.75 12.31 5.16
CA LEU A 69 5.94 11.64 4.14
C LEU A 69 6.08 10.12 4.28
N ILE A 70 4.96 9.43 4.46
CA ILE A 70 4.92 7.96 4.47
C ILE A 70 4.38 7.50 3.12
N LEU A 71 5.13 6.65 2.43
CA LEU A 71 4.80 6.13 1.10
C LEU A 71 4.81 4.60 1.13
N GLY A 72 3.69 3.99 0.73
CA GLY A 72 3.57 2.56 0.49
C GLY A 72 3.49 2.30 -1.02
N SER A 73 4.33 1.40 -1.53
CA SER A 73 4.34 1.01 -2.94
C SER A 73 3.94 -0.45 -3.08
N GLY A 74 2.91 -0.70 -3.90
CA GLY A 74 2.28 -2.01 -4.06
C GLY A 74 1.13 -1.96 -5.06
N ASN A 75 0.27 -2.97 -5.04
CA ASN A 75 -0.90 -3.08 -5.91
C ASN A 75 -2.05 -3.77 -5.16
N VAL A 76 -3.27 -3.28 -5.36
CA VAL A 76 -4.46 -3.93 -4.80
C VAL A 76 -4.77 -5.23 -5.54
N VAL A 77 -4.72 -5.19 -6.88
CA VAL A 77 -4.78 -6.38 -7.75
C VAL A 77 -3.40 -6.59 -8.37
N HIS A 78 -2.79 -7.75 -8.13
CA HIS A 78 -1.51 -8.12 -8.72
C HIS A 78 -1.42 -9.61 -9.02
N ASN A 79 -1.85 -10.02 -10.22
CA ASN A 79 -1.73 -11.40 -10.64
C ASN A 79 -1.04 -11.57 -12.00
N LEU A 80 0.30 -11.67 -11.96
CA LEU A 80 1.13 -11.85 -13.14
C LEU A 80 0.84 -13.14 -13.94
N ARG A 81 0.18 -14.14 -13.35
CA ARG A 81 -0.20 -15.38 -14.06
C ARG A 81 -1.38 -15.17 -15.01
N LEU A 82 -2.09 -14.06 -14.88
CA LEU A 82 -3.33 -13.77 -15.59
C LEU A 82 -3.24 -12.48 -16.42
N LEU A 83 -2.02 -12.05 -16.75
CA LEU A 83 -1.81 -10.90 -17.62
C LEU A 83 -2.45 -11.14 -18.99
N GLN A 84 -3.12 -10.10 -19.47
CA GLN A 84 -3.75 -10.05 -20.78
C GLN A 84 -3.15 -8.88 -21.56
N PRO A 85 -2.09 -9.10 -22.37
CA PRO A 85 -1.47 -8.06 -23.19
C PRO A 85 -2.45 -7.36 -24.15
N GLU A 86 -3.53 -8.05 -24.53
CA GLU A 86 -4.64 -7.53 -25.33
C GLU A 86 -5.53 -6.51 -24.57
N LYS A 87 -5.35 -6.39 -23.25
CA LYS A 87 -6.00 -5.42 -22.36
C LYS A 87 -4.98 -4.43 -21.76
N PRO A 88 -4.26 -3.64 -22.56
CA PRO A 88 -3.15 -2.83 -22.07
C PRO A 88 -3.57 -1.75 -21.05
N GLU A 89 -4.79 -1.23 -21.16
CA GLU A 89 -5.31 -0.11 -20.34
C GLU A 89 -6.65 -0.46 -19.67
N SER A 90 -6.93 -1.75 -19.43
CA SER A 90 -8.17 -2.18 -18.80
C SER A 90 -7.98 -3.37 -17.86
N GLY A 91 -8.92 -3.51 -16.93
CA GLY A 91 -9.00 -4.62 -15.98
C GLY A 91 -10.12 -5.58 -16.38
N GLU A 92 -10.01 -6.82 -15.92
CA GLU A 92 -11.11 -7.78 -15.92
C GLU A 92 -12.18 -7.39 -14.89
N ASP A 93 -13.44 -7.78 -15.13
CA ASP A 93 -14.56 -7.45 -14.24
C ASP A 93 -14.32 -7.88 -12.79
N TRP A 94 -13.73 -9.05 -12.56
CA TRP A 94 -13.41 -9.53 -11.22
C TRP A 94 -12.30 -8.70 -10.54
N ALA A 95 -11.35 -8.17 -11.32
CA ALA A 95 -10.25 -7.35 -10.83
C ALA A 95 -10.77 -5.96 -10.47
N VAL A 96 -11.55 -5.35 -11.35
CA VAL A 96 -12.23 -4.07 -11.14
C VAL A 96 -13.17 -4.17 -9.92
N SER A 97 -13.95 -5.24 -9.81
CA SER A 97 -14.87 -5.45 -8.69
C SER A 97 -14.13 -5.59 -7.35
N PHE A 98 -13.01 -6.31 -7.31
CA PHE A 98 -12.23 -6.44 -6.08
C PHE A 98 -11.53 -5.14 -5.70
N ASP A 99 -10.95 -4.44 -6.67
CA ASP A 99 -10.32 -3.13 -6.46
C ASP A 99 -11.33 -2.12 -5.91
N GLN A 100 -12.55 -2.11 -6.46
CA GLN A 100 -13.64 -1.25 -5.97
C GLN A 100 -14.03 -1.60 -4.52
N ALA A 101 -14.13 -2.89 -4.17
CA ALA A 101 -14.42 -3.30 -2.78
C ALA A 101 -13.35 -2.81 -1.80
N VAL A 102 -12.08 -2.76 -2.23
CA VAL A 102 -10.98 -2.22 -1.43
C VAL A 102 -11.07 -0.69 -1.33
N ILE A 103 -11.41 0.01 -2.42
CA ILE A 103 -11.64 1.46 -2.40
C ILE A 103 -12.76 1.82 -1.41
N ASP A 104 -13.88 1.12 -1.49
CA ASP A 104 -15.02 1.34 -0.61
C ASP A 104 -14.66 1.06 0.86
N GLN A 105 -13.90 -0.01 1.11
CA GLN A 105 -13.41 -0.34 2.45
C GLN A 105 -12.47 0.75 2.99
N MET A 106 -11.52 1.24 2.19
CA MET A 106 -10.60 2.32 2.60
C MET A 106 -11.31 3.66 2.82
N ALA A 107 -12.41 3.91 2.12
CA ALA A 107 -13.20 5.13 2.31
C ALA A 107 -14.11 5.07 3.55
N ALA A 108 -14.54 3.88 3.96
CA ALA A 108 -15.52 3.70 5.04
C ALA A 108 -14.89 3.28 6.38
N ASP A 109 -13.98 2.30 6.34
CA ASP A 109 -13.34 1.71 7.51
C ASP A 109 -11.99 1.08 7.11
N PRO A 110 -10.92 1.88 6.95
CA PRO A 110 -9.58 1.37 6.68
C PRO A 110 -9.13 0.31 7.70
N ASP A 111 -9.58 0.42 8.95
CA ASP A 111 -9.19 -0.51 10.01
C ASP A 111 -9.71 -1.93 9.76
N GLY A 112 -10.87 -2.01 9.11
CA GLY A 112 -11.48 -3.21 8.60
C GLY A 112 -10.90 -3.76 7.30
N LEU A 113 -9.74 -3.29 6.79
CA LEU A 113 -9.18 -3.72 5.50
C LEU A 113 -9.18 -5.24 5.29
N GLY A 114 -8.94 -6.04 6.33
CA GLY A 114 -8.96 -7.50 6.25
C GLY A 114 -10.30 -8.11 5.79
N GLN A 115 -11.42 -7.38 5.92
CA GLN A 115 -12.76 -7.84 5.52
C GLN A 115 -12.89 -8.11 4.02
N VAL A 116 -12.07 -7.44 3.18
CA VAL A 116 -12.05 -7.65 1.73
C VAL A 116 -11.59 -9.05 1.34
N ALA A 117 -10.97 -9.81 2.25
CA ALA A 117 -10.61 -11.20 2.05
C ALA A 117 -11.82 -12.12 1.79
N SER A 118 -13.02 -11.70 2.19
CA SER A 118 -14.28 -12.40 1.90
C SER A 118 -14.78 -12.22 0.46
N HIS A 119 -14.24 -11.24 -0.28
CA HIS A 119 -14.63 -10.99 -1.67
C HIS A 119 -14.23 -12.16 -2.58
N PRO A 120 -15.11 -12.64 -3.49
CA PRO A 120 -14.81 -13.80 -4.35
C PRO A 120 -13.55 -13.64 -5.21
N GLY A 121 -13.19 -12.40 -5.56
CA GLY A 121 -12.00 -12.07 -6.32
C GLY A 121 -10.69 -12.04 -5.52
N PHE A 122 -10.72 -12.10 -4.18
CA PHE A 122 -9.54 -11.87 -3.33
C PHE A 122 -8.37 -12.81 -3.65
N SER A 123 -8.61 -14.12 -3.67
CA SER A 123 -7.54 -15.12 -3.92
C SER A 123 -6.95 -15.01 -5.32
N ARG A 124 -7.72 -14.47 -6.27
CA ARG A 124 -7.27 -14.19 -7.64
C ARG A 124 -6.52 -12.87 -7.73
N ALA A 125 -6.92 -11.84 -7.00
CA ALA A 125 -6.29 -10.53 -6.99
C ALA A 125 -4.97 -10.51 -6.21
N VAL A 126 -4.92 -11.24 -5.10
CA VAL A 126 -3.81 -11.27 -4.14
C VAL A 126 -3.29 -12.72 -4.03
N PRO A 127 -2.65 -13.27 -5.09
CA PRO A 127 -2.14 -14.64 -5.07
C PRO A 127 -1.01 -14.84 -4.05
N THR A 128 -0.29 -13.74 -3.74
CA THR A 128 0.67 -13.62 -2.65
C THR A 128 0.43 -12.27 -1.97
N PRO A 129 0.68 -12.16 -0.65
CA PRO A 129 0.28 -10.97 0.11
C PRO A 129 1.22 -9.76 -0.11
N ASP A 130 2.45 -9.98 -0.58
CA ASP A 130 3.54 -8.99 -0.61
C ASP A 130 3.19 -7.67 -1.29
N HIS A 131 2.45 -7.68 -2.40
CA HIS A 131 2.02 -6.44 -3.08
C HIS A 131 0.81 -5.76 -2.44
N PHE A 132 0.01 -6.49 -1.66
CA PHE A 132 -1.18 -5.96 -0.98
C PHE A 132 -0.85 -5.40 0.42
N LEU A 133 0.12 -6.01 1.12
CA LEU A 133 0.55 -5.61 2.46
C LEU A 133 0.97 -4.13 2.61
N PRO A 134 1.59 -3.45 1.61
CA PRO A 134 1.84 -2.00 1.68
C PRO A 134 0.57 -1.20 2.01
N LEU A 135 -0.59 -1.59 1.47
CA LEU A 135 -1.86 -0.90 1.73
C LEU A 135 -2.29 -1.01 3.20
N ALA A 136 -1.96 -2.11 3.88
CA ALA A 136 -2.27 -2.27 5.30
C ALA A 136 -1.56 -1.23 6.18
N TYR A 137 -0.36 -0.77 5.81
CA TYR A 137 0.29 0.34 6.53
C TYR A 137 -0.49 1.64 6.35
N ILE A 138 -0.89 1.94 5.11
CA ILE A 138 -1.68 3.15 4.79
C ILE A 138 -3.05 3.10 5.48
N ALA A 139 -3.68 1.94 5.51
CA ALA A 139 -4.94 1.71 6.21
C ALA A 139 -4.81 1.94 7.73
N GLY A 140 -3.74 1.43 8.36
CA GLY A 140 -3.46 1.71 9.76
C GLY A 140 -3.21 3.19 10.04
N ILE A 141 -2.50 3.89 9.15
CA ILE A 141 -2.27 5.33 9.25
C ILE A 141 -3.59 6.11 9.14
N ALA A 142 -4.45 5.73 8.21
CA ALA A 142 -5.77 6.33 8.02
C ALA A 142 -6.67 6.10 9.24
N ALA A 143 -6.67 4.88 9.79
CA ALA A 143 -7.48 4.51 10.95
C ALA A 143 -7.11 5.29 12.22
N GLU A 144 -5.82 5.59 12.44
CA GLU A 144 -5.36 6.39 13.58
C GLU A 144 -5.62 7.91 13.39
N GLY A 145 -5.75 8.35 12.14
CA GLY A 145 -6.02 9.75 11.77
C GLY A 145 -7.48 10.02 11.44
N GLU A 146 -7.73 10.35 10.19
CA GLU A 146 -9.02 10.83 9.66
C GLU A 146 -10.08 9.72 9.52
N GLY A 147 -9.72 8.47 9.80
CA GLY A 147 -10.60 7.31 9.67
C GLY A 147 -10.92 6.92 8.23
N THR A 148 -10.27 7.54 7.24
CA THR A 148 -10.56 7.34 5.81
C THR A 148 -9.30 7.51 4.96
N ALA A 149 -9.23 6.80 3.84
CA ALA A 149 -8.25 7.04 2.78
C ALA A 149 -8.97 7.07 1.42
N GLY A 150 -8.83 8.19 0.71
CA GLY A 150 -9.46 8.39 -0.60
C GLY A 150 -8.60 7.84 -1.73
N ALA A 151 -9.21 7.14 -2.68
CA ALA A 151 -8.57 6.84 -3.95
C ALA A 151 -8.52 8.11 -4.82
N PHE A 152 -7.35 8.48 -5.34
CA PHE A 152 -7.17 9.66 -6.21
C PHE A 152 -6.73 9.28 -7.63
N LEU A 153 -6.32 8.03 -7.83
CA LEU A 153 -6.08 7.44 -9.14
C LEU A 153 -6.65 6.03 -9.09
N GLN A 154 -7.43 5.66 -10.10
CA GLN A 154 -7.96 4.30 -10.27
C GLN A 154 -7.80 3.93 -11.74
N THR A 155 -6.76 3.15 -12.04
CA THR A 155 -6.47 2.70 -13.40
C THR A 155 -6.06 1.24 -13.38
N TYR A 156 -6.15 0.59 -14.55
CA TYR A 156 -5.93 -0.84 -14.69
C TYR A 156 -5.05 -1.10 -15.90
N THR A 157 -4.26 -2.16 -15.83
CA THR A 157 -3.42 -2.57 -16.93
C THR A 157 -3.31 -4.09 -17.00
N LEU A 158 -3.14 -4.60 -18.22
CA LEU A 158 -2.93 -6.01 -18.53
C LEU A 158 -4.00 -6.94 -17.92
N GLY A 159 -5.25 -6.46 -17.79
CA GLY A 159 -6.40 -7.21 -17.29
C GLY A 159 -6.39 -7.57 -15.79
N SER A 160 -5.24 -7.61 -15.13
CA SER A 160 -5.10 -8.18 -13.78
C SER A 160 -4.13 -7.42 -12.87
N LEU A 161 -3.81 -6.17 -13.24
CA LEU A 161 -3.06 -5.23 -12.41
C LEU A 161 -3.90 -3.98 -12.16
N SER A 162 -4.11 -3.62 -10.90
CA SER A 162 -4.67 -2.31 -10.55
C SER A 162 -3.55 -1.36 -10.12
N MET A 163 -3.62 -0.13 -10.60
CA MET A 163 -2.70 0.96 -10.32
C MET A 163 -3.38 2.01 -9.43
N THR A 164 -4.25 1.55 -8.54
CA THR A 164 -5.05 2.39 -7.67
C THR A 164 -4.17 3.00 -6.59
N CYS A 165 -4.25 4.33 -6.46
CA CYS A 165 -3.47 5.09 -5.49
C CYS A 165 -4.39 5.71 -4.43
N PHE A 166 -3.99 5.59 -3.17
CA PHE A 166 -4.71 6.10 -2.01
C PHE A 166 -3.95 7.25 -1.36
N ALA A 167 -4.69 8.19 -0.80
CA ALA A 167 -4.16 9.24 0.03
C ALA A 167 -4.96 9.40 1.32
N VAL A 168 -4.23 9.71 2.40
CA VAL A 168 -4.79 10.01 3.72
C VAL A 168 -4.70 11.50 3.94
N GLY A 169 -5.81 12.13 4.37
CA GLY A 169 -5.87 13.58 4.57
C GLY A 169 -5.96 14.41 3.29
N MET A 170 -6.22 13.79 2.13
CA MET A 170 -6.63 14.51 0.92
C MET A 170 -8.15 14.63 0.91
N THR A 171 -8.68 15.85 1.01
CA THR A 171 -10.07 16.13 0.68
C THR A 171 -10.26 15.95 -0.83
N PRO A 172 -11.32 15.24 -1.30
CA PRO A 172 -11.67 15.26 -2.70
C PRO A 172 -11.89 16.71 -3.14
N SER A 173 -11.19 17.12 -4.21
CA SER A 173 -11.43 18.38 -4.91
C SER A 173 -12.72 18.35 -5.72
#